data_AF-A0A524I6U7-F1
#
_entry.id   AF-A0A524I6U7-F1
#
_cell.length_a   1.000
_cell.length_b   1.000
_cell.length_c   1.000
_cell.angle_alpha   90.00
_cell.angle_beta   90.00
_cell.angle_gamma   90.00
#
_symmetry.space_group_name_H-M   'P 1'
#
loop_
_entity.id
_entity.type
_entity.pdbx_description
1 polymer ?
#
loop_
_entity_poly.entity_id
_entity_poly.type
_entity_poly.pdbx_seq_one_letter_code
_entity_poly.pdbx_strand_id
1 'polypeptide(L)'
;MPGVSPVTAALTAAIGTNFIVQILSSGGTALLSPGFESLVRAGALDSRLVAAGEWWRLATCVFVHIGAIHFLFNMYALLSVSSFLEEEIGAARYLTLFLLSG
;
A
#
# COMPACT_ATOMS: atom_id res chain seq x y z
N MET A 1 16.57 -8.97 6.78
CA MET A 1 17.75 -8.17 6.42
C MET A 1 18.15 -7.41 7.67
N PRO A 2 19.42 -7.40 8.10
CA PRO A 2 19.84 -6.52 9.19
C PRO A 2 19.47 -5.07 8.83
N GLY A 3 18.74 -4.36 9.70
CA GLY A 3 18.39 -2.94 9.50
C GLY A 3 17.02 -2.63 8.88
N VAL A 4 16.09 -3.59 8.78
CA VAL A 4 14.67 -3.27 8.47
C VAL A 4 13.84 -3.42 9.74
N SER A 5 13.20 -2.34 10.14
CA SER A 5 12.41 -2.25 11.36
C SER A 5 11.08 -3.05 11.23
N PRO A 6 10.51 -3.57 12.34
CA PRO A 6 9.40 -4.52 12.29
C PRO A 6 8.13 -4.01 11.60
N VAL A 7 7.71 -2.77 11.85
CA VAL A 7 6.48 -2.22 11.22
C VAL A 7 6.71 -2.00 9.74
N THR A 8 7.87 -1.48 9.36
CA THR A 8 8.29 -1.31 7.97
C THR A 8 8.26 -2.63 7.21
N ALA A 9 8.78 -3.71 7.82
CA ALA A 9 8.71 -5.05 7.24
C ALA A 9 7.26 -5.53 7.08
N ALA A 10 6.41 -5.32 8.08
CA ALA A 10 5.01 -5.72 8.04
C ALA A 10 4.23 -4.96 6.96
N LEU A 11 4.42 -3.65 6.83
CA LEU A 11 3.80 -2.82 5.80
C LEU A 11 4.26 -3.25 4.39
N THR A 12 5.57 -3.47 4.21
CA THR A 12 6.12 -3.95 2.95
C THR A 12 5.49 -5.29 2.54
N ALA A 13 5.36 -6.22 3.49
CA ALA A 13 4.72 -7.51 3.26
C ALA A 13 3.24 -7.34 2.90
N ALA A 14 2.49 -6.52 3.64
CA ALA A 14 1.07 -6.28 3.38
C ALA A 14 0.83 -5.66 1.99
N ILE A 15 1.63 -4.66 1.62
CA ILE A 15 1.56 -4.02 0.30
C ILE A 15 1.94 -5.01 -0.81
N GLY A 16 3.01 -5.79 -0.61
CA GLY A 16 3.44 -6.84 -1.53
C GLY A 16 2.38 -7.91 -1.75
N THR A 17 1.77 -8.41 -0.68
CA THR A 17 0.66 -9.37 -0.75
C THR A 17 -0.53 -8.79 -1.50
N ASN A 18 -0.93 -7.54 -1.22
CA ASN A 18 -2.03 -6.90 -1.93
C ASN A 18 -1.74 -6.73 -3.43
N PHE A 19 -0.50 -6.42 -3.79
CA PHE A 19 -0.11 -6.32 -5.21
C PHE A 19 -0.11 -7.67 -5.92
N ILE A 20 0.32 -8.75 -5.25
CA ILE A 20 0.20 -10.11 -5.78
C ILE A 20 -1.29 -10.46 -6.02
N VAL A 21 -2.18 -10.14 -5.08
CA VAL A 21 -3.62 -10.35 -5.25
C VAL A 21 -4.16 -9.58 -6.44
N GLN A 22 -3.75 -8.32 -6.63
CA GLN A 22 -4.12 -7.54 -7.81
C GLN A 22 -3.69 -8.23 -9.11
N ILE A 23 -2.44 -8.68 -9.22
CA ILE A 23 -1.91 -9.41 -10.38
C ILE A 23 -2.73 -10.66 -10.68
N LEU A 24 -3.01 -11.48 -9.66
CA LEU A 24 -3.76 -12.72 -9.82
C LEU A 24 -5.21 -12.46 -10.23
N SER A 25 -5.87 -11.50 -9.57
CA SER A 25 -7.27 -11.15 -9.84
C SER A 25 -7.50 -10.52 -11.22
N SER A 26 -6.48 -9.88 -11.77
CA SER A 26 -6.56 -9.14 -13.04
C SER A 26 -6.01 -9.93 -14.24
N GLY A 27 -5.65 -11.20 -14.05
CA GLY A 27 -4.98 -12.01 -15.09
C GLY A 27 -3.65 -11.43 -15.55
N GLY A 28 -2.91 -10.76 -14.66
CA GLY A 28 -1.61 -10.15 -14.95
C GLY A 28 -1.66 -8.70 -15.43
N THR A 29 -2.82 -8.17 -15.83
CA THR A 29 -2.93 -6.77 -16.33
C THR A 29 -2.48 -5.71 -15.31
N ALA A 30 -2.57 -5.98 -14.01
CA ALA A 30 -2.11 -5.09 -12.95
C ALA A 30 -0.60 -4.82 -12.95
N LEU A 31 0.20 -5.64 -13.66
CA LEU A 31 1.62 -5.36 -13.87
C LEU A 31 1.86 -4.11 -14.73
N LEU A 32 0.95 -3.80 -15.65
CA LEU A 32 1.16 -2.77 -16.66
C LEU A 32 0.07 -1.68 -16.62
N SER A 33 -1.19 -2.09 -16.66
CA SER A 33 -2.33 -1.17 -16.77
C SER A 33 -3.58 -1.80 -16.15
N PRO A 34 -3.70 -1.80 -14.81
CA PRO A 34 -4.90 -2.30 -14.14
C PRO A 34 -6.12 -1.46 -14.51
N GLY A 35 -7.24 -2.12 -14.78
CA GLY A 35 -8.52 -1.43 -14.96
C GLY A 35 -9.03 -0.82 -13.66
N PHE A 36 -9.79 0.27 -13.78
CA PHE A 36 -10.39 0.98 -12.64
C PHE A 36 -11.18 0.05 -11.71
N GLU A 37 -12.01 -0.84 -12.28
CA GLU A 37 -12.80 -1.80 -11.50
C GLU A 37 -11.92 -2.74 -10.65
N SER A 38 -10.78 -3.18 -11.20
CA SER A 38 -9.82 -4.03 -10.47
C SER A 38 -9.22 -3.29 -9.28
N LEU A 39 -8.90 -2.00 -9.45
CA LEU A 39 -8.35 -1.15 -8.38
C LEU A 39 -9.40 -0.91 -7.29
N VAL A 40 -10.63 -0.59 -7.67
CA VAL A 40 -11.74 -0.39 -6.71
C VAL A 40 -12.02 -1.68 -5.93
N ARG A 41 -12.00 -2.86 -6.58
CA ARG A 41 -12.11 -4.15 -5.90
C ARG A 41 -10.95 -4.43 -4.94
N ALA A 42 -9.75 -3.97 -5.27
CA ALA A 42 -8.57 -4.05 -4.40
C ALA A 42 -8.57 -3.01 -3.25
N GLY A 43 -9.62 -2.18 -3.14
CA GLY A 43 -9.76 -1.19 -2.07
C GLY A 43 -9.24 0.19 -2.41
N ALA A 44 -9.13 0.54 -3.70
CA ALA A 44 -8.80 1.90 -4.12
C ALA A 44 -9.85 2.90 -3.61
N LEU A 45 -9.40 4.15 -3.49
CA LEU A 45 -10.27 5.25 -3.09
C LEU A 45 -11.25 5.59 -4.22
N ASP A 46 -12.54 5.50 -3.92
CA ASP A 46 -13.63 6.02 -4.76
C ASP A 46 -14.52 6.90 -3.88
N SER A 47 -14.60 8.19 -4.19
CA SER A 47 -15.32 9.17 -3.37
C SER A 47 -16.82 8.93 -3.30
N ARG A 48 -17.42 8.32 -4.34
CA ARG A 48 -18.85 7.98 -4.37
C ARG A 48 -19.13 6.82 -3.43
N LEU A 49 -18.25 5.81 -3.41
CA LEU A 49 -18.35 4.67 -2.50
C LEU A 49 -18.07 5.09 -1.05
N VAL A 50 -17.12 5.98 -0.81
CA VAL A 50 -16.90 6.58 0.51
C VAL A 50 -18.16 7.32 0.98
N ALA A 51 -18.77 8.15 0.12
CA ALA A 51 -20.02 8.83 0.42
C ALA A 51 -21.19 7.85 0.68
N ALA A 52 -21.14 6.66 0.07
CA ALA A 52 -22.11 5.58 0.28
C ALA A 52 -21.85 4.72 1.53
N GLY A 53 -20.81 5.02 2.32
CA GLY A 53 -20.51 4.33 3.59
C GLY A 53 -19.24 3.47 3.58
N GLU A 54 -18.53 3.36 2.46
CA GLU A 54 -17.30 2.56 2.35
C GLU A 54 -16.06 3.33 2.85
N TRP A 55 -16.13 3.86 4.07
CA TRP A 55 -15.09 4.72 4.66
C TRP A 55 -13.75 4.01 4.86
N TRP A 56 -13.78 2.68 4.97
CA TRP A 56 -12.60 1.83 5.03
C TRP A 56 -11.66 2.05 3.82
N ARG A 57 -12.17 2.56 2.69
CA ARG A 57 -11.36 2.91 1.52
C ARG A 57 -10.31 3.97 1.78
N LEU A 58 -10.56 4.87 2.74
CA LEU A 58 -9.57 5.87 3.17
C LEU A 58 -8.33 5.21 3.79
N ALA A 59 -8.50 4.05 4.43
CA ALA A 59 -7.40 3.30 5.01
C ALA A 59 -6.79 2.28 4.04
N THR A 60 -7.59 1.66 3.17
CA THR A 60 -7.10 0.60 2.27
C THR A 60 -6.41 1.14 1.02
N CYS A 61 -6.69 2.38 0.60
CA CYS A 61 -6.15 2.93 -0.64
C CYS A 61 -4.62 2.97 -0.68
N VAL A 62 -3.96 3.14 0.48
CA VAL A 62 -2.48 3.19 0.59
C VAL A 62 -1.79 1.88 0.19
N PHE A 63 -2.54 0.76 0.13
CA PHE A 63 -2.00 -0.55 -0.25
C PHE A 63 -2.17 -0.84 -1.75
N VAL A 64 -2.97 -0.06 -2.48
CA VAL A 64 -3.31 -0.31 -3.89
C VAL A 64 -2.29 0.33 -4.82
N HIS A 65 -1.92 -0.37 -5.91
CA HIS A 65 -0.83 0.06 -6.79
C HIS A 65 -1.20 -0.08 -8.26
N ILE A 66 -0.87 0.95 -9.05
CA ILE A 66 -1.13 0.98 -10.49
C ILE A 66 0.17 0.63 -11.24
N GLY A 67 0.36 -0.65 -11.53
CA GLY A 67 1.52 -1.11 -12.30
C GLY A 67 2.77 -1.42 -11.48
N ALA A 68 3.65 -2.21 -12.08
CA ALA A 68 4.88 -2.70 -11.44
C ALA A 68 5.88 -1.58 -11.15
N ILE A 69 5.99 -0.57 -12.03
CA ILE A 69 6.93 0.55 -11.84
C ILE A 69 6.55 1.37 -10.60
N HIS A 70 5.27 1.71 -10.47
CA HIS A 70 4.77 2.45 -9.30
C HIS A 70 4.97 1.65 -8.00
N PHE A 71 4.67 0.35 -8.03
CA PHE A 71 4.91 -0.55 -6.92
C PHE A 71 6.39 -0.61 -6.51
N LEU A 72 7.30 -0.86 -7.45
CA LEU A 72 8.74 -0.99 -7.16
C LEU A 72 9.33 0.32 -6.62
N PHE A 73 8.94 1.46 -7.18
CA PHE A 73 9.38 2.76 -6.69
C PHE A 73 8.92 3.01 -5.25
N ASN A 74 7.66 2.72 -4.93
CA ASN A 74 7.15 2.86 -3.57
C ASN A 74 7.83 1.89 -2.59
N MET A 75 8.08 0.65 -2.99
CA MET A 75 8.80 -0.31 -2.13
C MET A 75 10.24 0.13 -1.87
N TYR A 76 10.91 0.68 -2.89
CA TYR A 76 12.24 1.27 -2.72
C TYR A 76 12.21 2.45 -1.74
N ALA A 77 11.28 3.39 -1.92
CA ALA A 77 11.15 4.56 -1.03
C ALA A 77 10.79 4.14 0.40
N LEU A 78 9.83 3.22 0.55
CA LEU A 78 9.41 2.68 1.83
C LEU A 78 10.59 2.06 2.57
N LEU A 79 11.32 1.13 1.94
CA LEU A 79 12.45 0.46 2.58
C LEU A 79 13.64 1.39 2.87
N SER A 80 13.81 2.46 2.07
CA SER A 80 14.93 3.40 2.23
C SER A 80 14.70 4.43 3.34
N VAL A 81 13.45 4.85 3.57
CA VAL A 81 13.13 5.95 4.50
C VAL A 81 12.44 5.46 5.77
N SER A 82 11.64 4.42 5.68
CA SER A 82 10.70 4.07 6.75
C SER A 82 11.36 3.41 7.94
N SER A 83 12.37 2.55 7.73
CA SER A 83 13.10 1.94 8.86
C SER A 83 13.78 3.02 9.70
N PHE A 84 14.41 4.01 9.05
CA PHE A 84 15.00 5.16 9.73
C PHE A 84 13.94 5.95 10.51
N LEU A 85 12.79 6.26 9.89
CA LEU A 85 11.71 6.95 10.60
C LEU A 85 11.17 6.13 11.79
N GLU A 86 10.95 4.83 11.61
CA GLU A 86 10.46 3.94 12.67
C GLU A 86 11.41 3.88 13.87
N GLU A 87 12.72 3.86 13.62
CA GLU A 87 13.75 3.90 14.67
C GLU A 87 13.77 5.24 15.41
N GLU A 88 13.58 6.36 14.72
CA GLU A 88 13.61 7.71 15.32
C GLU A 88 12.35 8.04 16.13
N ILE A 89 11.16 7.73 15.62
CA ILE A 89 9.89 8.13 16.26
C ILE A 89 9.19 6.99 16.99
N GLY A 90 9.67 5.75 16.81
CA GLY A 90 9.10 4.54 17.38
C GLY A 90 7.95 3.95 16.56
N ALA A 91 7.81 2.62 16.63
CA ALA A 91 6.86 1.80 15.87
C ALA A 91 5.42 2.33 15.85
N ALA A 92 4.85 2.69 17.00
CA ALA A 92 3.46 3.12 17.08
C ALA A 92 3.20 4.48 16.39
N ARG A 93 4.12 5.44 16.55
CA ARG A 93 4.00 6.76 15.92
C ARG A 93 4.22 6.65 14.41
N TYR A 94 5.19 5.83 14.00
CA TYR A 94 5.43 5.56 12.59
C TYR A 94 4.22 4.89 11.91
N LEU A 95 3.64 3.85 12.52
CA LEU A 95 2.43 3.22 11.99
C LEU A 95 1.27 4.22 11.84
N THR A 96 1.07 5.07 12.86
CA THR A 96 0.01 6.09 12.83
C THR A 96 0.26 7.09 11.70
N LEU A 97 1.50 7.57 11.56
CA LEU A 97 1.88 8.49 10.49
C LEU A 97 1.66 7.87 9.12
N PHE A 98 2.08 6.62 8.93
CA PHE A 98 1.88 5.90 7.68
C PHE A 98 0.38 5.82 7.31
N LEU A 99 -0.46 5.37 8.23
CA LEU A 99 -1.90 5.21 7.99
C LEU A 99 -2.64 6.53 7.74
N LEU A 100 -2.14 7.65 8.24
CA LEU A 100 -2.75 8.97 8.06
C LEU A 100 -2.17 9.78 6.89
N SER A 101 -1.03 9.37 6.35
CA SER A 101 -0.38 10.04 5.21
C SER A 101 -0.96 9.66 3.83
N GLY A 102 -1.87 8.69 3.83
CA GLY A 102 -2.53 8.11 2.66
C GLY A 102 -3.51 9.00 1.92
#